data_AF-A0AA41T689-F1
#
_entry.id   AF-A0AA41T689-F1
#
_cell.length_a   1.000
_cell.length_b   1.000
_cell.length_c   1.000
_cell.angle_alpha   90.00
_cell.angle_beta   90.00
_cell.angle_gamma   90.00
#
_symmetry.space_group_name_H-M   'P 1'
#
loop_
_entity.id
_entity.type
_entity.pdbx_description
1 polymer ?
#
loop_
_entity_poly.entity_id
_entity_poly.type
_entity_poly.pdbx_seq_one_letter_code
_entity_poly.pdbx_strand_id
1 'polypeptide(L)'
;MEASPLELPSDTVQRIAAELRCQPTDERVALRLDEEDKLRHFRECFYIPKMQDLPPIDLSLVNKEENAIYFLGNSLGLQPKMVKTFLEEELDKWAKMGGYGHEVGKRPWITGDESILGLMKDIVGAKEKEIALMNALTVNLHLLLLSFFKPTPKRHKILLEAKAFPSDHGEEILRMEDILKVIEKEGDSIAVILFSGVHFYTGQLFDMPAITKAGQAKIFRQATIKALRRKSILLTGYLEYMIKLYFSKDIGGTKQPIVNIITPSSIEDRGCQLTLTFSIPKKNIFEELEKRGVVCDKREPDGIRVAPVPLYNSFHDVYKFINLLASVFDAVETKKYQCS
;
A
#
# COMPACT_ATOMS: atom_id res chain seq x y z
N MET A 1 30.35 11.47 4.20
CA MET A 1 30.05 10.18 3.55
C MET A 1 28.89 10.41 2.60
N GLU A 2 29.13 10.30 1.31
CA GLU A 2 28.05 10.23 0.33
C GLU A 2 27.31 8.92 0.53
N ALA A 3 25.98 8.91 0.35
CA ALA A 3 25.24 7.68 0.39
C ALA A 3 25.57 6.90 -0.88
N SER A 4 26.09 5.67 -0.74
CA SER A 4 26.20 4.73 -1.86
C SER A 4 24.88 4.74 -2.64
N PRO A 5 24.92 4.80 -3.98
CA PRO A 5 23.70 4.66 -4.78
C PRO A 5 22.98 3.40 -4.34
N LEU A 6 21.65 3.48 -4.28
CA LEU A 6 20.83 2.29 -4.06
C LEU A 6 21.03 1.36 -5.25
N GLU A 7 21.57 0.16 -4.98
CA GLU A 7 21.45 -0.99 -5.87
C GLU A 7 19.99 -1.05 -6.36
N LEU A 8 19.75 -1.12 -7.66
CA LEU A 8 18.37 -1.28 -8.10
C LEU A 8 17.90 -2.70 -7.71
N PRO A 9 16.60 -2.89 -7.47
CA PRO A 9 16.13 -4.14 -6.85
C PRO A 9 16.19 -5.31 -7.82
N SER A 10 16.13 -4.99 -9.11
CA SER A 10 16.56 -5.81 -10.24
C SER A 10 17.93 -6.45 -10.01
N ASP A 11 18.88 -5.62 -9.61
CA ASP A 11 20.30 -5.94 -9.51
C ASP A 11 20.54 -6.74 -8.23
N THR A 12 19.90 -6.35 -7.12
CA THR A 12 19.84 -7.12 -5.86
C THR A 12 19.45 -8.57 -6.11
N VAL A 13 18.43 -8.80 -6.95
CA VAL A 13 17.92 -10.15 -7.21
C VAL A 13 18.69 -10.89 -8.29
N GLN A 14 19.17 -10.24 -9.34
CA GLN A 14 20.13 -10.87 -10.25
C GLN A 14 21.38 -11.32 -9.50
N ARG A 15 21.88 -10.51 -8.57
CA ARG A 15 23.03 -10.83 -7.72
C ARG A 15 22.74 -12.02 -6.81
N ILE A 16 21.63 -12.04 -6.08
CA ILE A 16 21.26 -13.16 -5.20
C ILE A 16 21.04 -14.46 -6.01
N ALA A 17 20.45 -14.38 -7.21
CA ALA A 17 20.30 -15.53 -8.10
C ALA A 17 21.67 -16.07 -8.58
N ALA A 18 22.61 -15.18 -8.90
CA ALA A 18 23.98 -15.57 -9.25
C ALA A 18 24.75 -16.18 -8.07
N GLU A 19 24.62 -15.62 -6.86
CA GLU A 19 25.19 -16.16 -5.61
C GLU A 19 24.69 -17.58 -5.32
N LEU A 20 23.39 -17.82 -5.51
CA LEU A 20 22.72 -19.12 -5.32
C LEU A 20 22.83 -20.07 -6.52
N ARG A 21 23.45 -19.63 -7.62
CA ARG A 21 23.60 -20.37 -8.90
C ARG A 21 22.25 -20.88 -9.42
N CYS A 22 21.28 -19.97 -9.52
CA CYS A 22 19.93 -20.26 -9.98
C CYS A 22 19.41 -19.16 -10.92
N GLN A 23 18.19 -19.33 -11.43
CA GLN A 23 17.50 -18.27 -12.18
C GLN A 23 16.90 -17.24 -11.22
N PRO A 24 16.71 -15.97 -11.64
CA PRO A 24 15.91 -14.99 -10.88
C PRO A 24 14.46 -15.43 -10.58
N THR A 25 13.96 -16.43 -11.31
CA THR A 25 12.69 -17.15 -11.09
C THR A 25 12.84 -18.53 -10.40
N ASP A 26 13.88 -18.76 -9.61
CA ASP A 26 14.01 -19.96 -8.76
C ASP A 26 13.65 -19.69 -7.29
N GLU A 27 12.87 -20.55 -6.61
CA GLU A 27 12.32 -20.27 -5.27
C GLU A 27 13.42 -19.99 -4.23
N ARG A 28 14.61 -20.57 -4.44
CA ARG A 28 15.78 -20.35 -3.59
C ARG A 28 16.19 -18.89 -3.49
N VAL A 29 16.05 -18.09 -4.57
CA VAL A 29 16.28 -16.63 -4.59
C VAL A 29 15.54 -15.95 -3.44
N ALA A 30 14.37 -16.48 -3.16
CA ALA A 30 13.32 -15.78 -2.47
C ALA A 30 13.17 -16.29 -1.04
N LEU A 31 13.31 -17.60 -0.83
CA LEU A 31 13.56 -18.17 0.50
C LEU A 31 14.76 -17.47 1.16
N ARG A 32 15.81 -17.19 0.39
CA ARG A 32 16.96 -16.39 0.81
C ARG A 32 16.61 -14.94 1.20
N LEU A 33 15.68 -14.30 0.49
CA LEU A 33 15.22 -12.94 0.79
C LEU A 33 14.33 -12.87 2.04
N ASP A 34 13.66 -13.96 2.42
CA ASP A 34 13.02 -14.12 3.73
C ASP A 34 14.04 -14.41 4.84
N GLU A 35 15.10 -15.19 4.55
CA GLU A 35 16.20 -15.42 5.49
C GLU A 35 16.93 -14.12 5.87
N GLU A 36 17.12 -13.22 4.89
CA GLU A 36 17.77 -11.92 5.10
C GLU A 36 16.82 -10.82 5.62
N ASP A 37 15.49 -10.98 5.55
CA ASP A 37 14.57 -9.98 6.08
C ASP A 37 14.55 -9.98 7.62
N LYS A 38 15.24 -8.97 8.17
CA LYS A 38 15.31 -8.70 9.60
C LYS A 38 13.94 -8.44 10.23
N LEU A 39 12.91 -8.10 9.44
CA LEU A 39 11.54 -7.86 9.90
C LEU A 39 10.65 -9.12 9.92
N ARG A 40 11.07 -10.25 9.32
CA ARG A 40 10.31 -11.51 9.22
C ARG A 40 9.64 -11.95 10.53
N HIS A 41 10.30 -11.72 11.67
CA HIS A 41 9.78 -12.07 12.99
C HIS A 41 8.48 -11.32 13.38
N PHE A 42 8.22 -10.13 12.84
CA PHE A 42 6.97 -9.40 13.08
C PHE A 42 5.73 -10.11 12.49
N ARG A 43 5.90 -11.02 11.54
CA ARG A 43 4.80 -11.85 11.01
C ARG A 43 4.11 -12.64 12.13
N GLU A 44 4.87 -13.07 13.13
CA GLU A 44 4.34 -13.79 14.29
C GLU A 44 3.59 -12.91 15.29
N CYS A 45 3.57 -11.59 15.12
CA CYS A 45 2.78 -10.69 15.95
C CYS A 45 1.29 -10.62 15.54
N PHE A 46 0.88 -11.25 14.43
CA PHE A 46 -0.46 -11.12 13.85
C PHE A 46 -1.22 -12.46 13.75
N TYR A 47 -2.54 -12.40 13.86
CA TYR A 47 -3.41 -13.50 13.43
C TYR A 47 -3.57 -13.44 11.90
N ILE A 48 -2.97 -14.41 11.21
CA ILE A 48 -3.18 -14.64 9.77
C ILE A 48 -4.24 -15.75 9.65
N PRO A 49 -5.33 -15.56 8.88
CA PRO A 49 -6.34 -16.60 8.66
C PRO A 49 -5.75 -17.88 8.08
N LYS A 50 -6.37 -19.04 8.34
CA LYS A 50 -6.05 -20.27 7.59
C LYS A 50 -6.85 -20.33 6.29
N MET A 51 -6.33 -21.04 5.29
CA MET A 51 -7.04 -21.28 4.04
C MET A 51 -8.43 -21.89 4.30
N GLN A 52 -8.54 -22.83 5.25
CA GLN A 52 -9.81 -23.48 5.58
C GLN A 52 -10.89 -22.59 6.23
N ASP A 53 -10.51 -21.42 6.74
CA ASP A 53 -11.43 -20.48 7.40
C ASP A 53 -11.98 -19.41 6.44
N LEU A 54 -11.50 -19.37 5.18
CA LEU A 54 -11.90 -18.36 4.19
C LEU A 54 -13.22 -18.72 3.51
N PRO A 55 -14.28 -17.88 3.57
CA PRO A 55 -15.60 -18.22 3.02
C PRO A 55 -15.70 -18.63 1.54
N PRO A 56 -14.89 -18.10 0.59
CA PRO A 56 -15.00 -18.47 -0.83
C PRO A 56 -14.06 -19.61 -1.26
N ILE A 57 -13.36 -20.28 -0.33
CA ILE A 57 -12.30 -21.23 -0.66
C ILE A 57 -12.83 -22.56 -1.21
N ASP A 58 -12.10 -23.14 -2.17
CA ASP A 58 -12.28 -24.54 -2.57
C ASP A 58 -11.19 -25.39 -1.90
N LEU A 59 -11.60 -26.16 -0.87
CA LEU A 59 -10.69 -27.01 -0.09
C LEU A 59 -10.08 -28.17 -0.89
N SER A 60 -10.56 -28.46 -2.11
CA SER A 60 -9.93 -29.45 -2.99
C SER A 60 -8.69 -28.91 -3.72
N LEU A 61 -8.50 -27.58 -3.73
CA LEU A 61 -7.44 -26.90 -4.49
C LEU A 61 -6.31 -26.35 -3.60
N VAL A 62 -6.44 -26.40 -2.27
CA VAL A 62 -5.51 -25.76 -1.32
C VAL A 62 -5.15 -26.67 -0.14
N ASN A 63 -3.96 -26.46 0.44
CA ASN A 63 -3.64 -27.04 1.74
C ASN A 63 -4.41 -26.31 2.84
N LYS A 64 -5.39 -26.99 3.44
CA LYS A 64 -6.34 -26.44 4.40
C LYS A 64 -5.69 -25.78 5.64
N GLU A 65 -4.52 -26.29 6.07
CA GLU A 65 -3.80 -25.79 7.26
C GLU A 65 -2.81 -24.66 6.96
N GLU A 66 -2.61 -24.28 5.69
CA GLU A 66 -1.72 -23.18 5.33
C GLU A 66 -2.34 -21.81 5.68
N ASN A 67 -1.47 -20.82 5.87
CA ASN A 67 -1.89 -19.45 6.11
C ASN A 67 -2.38 -18.82 4.80
N ALA A 68 -3.49 -18.10 4.85
CA ALA A 68 -3.92 -17.20 3.80
C ALA A 68 -2.83 -16.16 3.50
N ILE A 69 -2.53 -15.95 2.22
CA ILE A 69 -1.57 -14.92 1.78
C ILE A 69 -2.36 -13.63 1.54
N TYR A 70 -2.34 -12.75 2.54
CA TYR A 70 -3.32 -11.68 2.73
C TYR A 70 -2.74 -10.29 2.41
N PHE A 71 -2.97 -9.75 1.20
CA PHE A 71 -2.62 -8.35 0.86
C PHE A 71 -3.83 -7.39 0.80
N LEU A 72 -4.93 -7.70 1.52
CA LEU A 72 -6.06 -6.77 1.74
C LEU A 72 -5.83 -5.81 2.94
N GLY A 73 -4.63 -5.81 3.50
CA GLY A 73 -4.24 -4.99 4.68
C GLY A 73 -4.38 -3.47 4.52
N ASN A 74 -4.52 -2.98 3.29
CA ASN A 74 -4.82 -1.59 2.94
C ASN A 74 -6.30 -1.20 3.11
N SER A 75 -7.20 -2.19 3.23
CA SER A 75 -8.63 -2.01 3.49
C SER A 75 -8.98 -2.40 4.93
N LEU A 76 -8.48 -3.56 5.38
CA LEU A 76 -8.58 -4.02 6.76
C LEU A 76 -7.27 -4.70 7.16
N GLY A 77 -6.55 -4.12 8.12
CA GLY A 77 -5.32 -4.71 8.65
C GLY A 77 -5.59 -6.01 9.44
N LEU A 78 -4.66 -6.96 9.38
CA LEU A 78 -4.71 -8.16 10.22
C LEU A 78 -4.62 -7.79 11.71
N GLN A 79 -5.30 -8.55 12.56
CA GLN A 79 -5.35 -8.30 14.01
C GLN A 79 -4.00 -8.64 14.68
N PRO A 80 -3.33 -7.71 15.38
CA PRO A 80 -2.20 -8.03 16.24
C PRO A 80 -2.64 -8.93 17.41
N LYS A 81 -1.86 -9.97 17.72
CA LYS A 81 -2.17 -10.96 18.79
C LYS A 81 -2.39 -10.29 20.16
N MET A 82 -1.72 -9.17 20.42
CA MET A 82 -1.84 -8.39 21.67
C MET A 82 -3.15 -7.61 21.84
N VAL A 83 -3.99 -7.47 20.80
CA VAL A 83 -5.25 -6.70 20.90
C VAL A 83 -6.16 -7.25 22.00
N LYS A 84 -6.27 -8.58 22.11
CA LYS A 84 -7.08 -9.20 23.16
C LYS A 84 -6.58 -8.81 24.56
N THR A 85 -5.27 -8.95 24.81
CA THR A 85 -4.66 -8.62 26.11
C THR A 85 -4.84 -7.16 26.50
N PHE A 86 -4.72 -6.22 25.54
CA PHE A 86 -4.92 -4.80 25.84
C PHE A 86 -6.38 -4.40 26.06
N LEU A 87 -7.35 -5.16 25.53
CA LEU A 87 -8.76 -5.02 25.89
C LEU A 87 -9.02 -5.60 27.30
N GLU A 88 -8.48 -6.78 27.60
CA GLU A 88 -8.57 -7.41 28.93
C GLU A 88 -7.98 -6.51 30.03
N GLU A 89 -6.82 -5.86 29.80
CA GLU A 89 -6.23 -4.88 30.72
C GLU A 89 -7.21 -3.75 31.15
N GLU A 90 -8.06 -3.25 30.25
CA GLU A 90 -9.00 -2.16 30.55
C GLU A 90 -10.37 -2.68 31.03
N LEU A 91 -10.81 -3.86 30.57
CA LEU A 91 -12.02 -4.53 31.04
C LEU A 91 -11.88 -4.96 32.51
N ASP A 92 -10.73 -5.55 32.88
CA ASP A 92 -10.43 -5.91 34.28
C ASP A 92 -10.35 -4.66 35.17
N LYS A 93 -9.75 -3.57 34.67
CA LYS A 93 -9.75 -2.28 35.39
C LYS A 93 -11.17 -1.77 35.62
N TRP A 94 -12.04 -1.83 34.61
CA TRP A 94 -13.44 -1.42 34.75
C TRP A 94 -14.20 -2.28 35.74
N ALA A 95 -14.12 -3.61 35.63
CA ALA A 95 -14.78 -4.55 36.54
C ALA A 95 -14.30 -4.39 38.00
N LYS A 96 -13.02 -4.09 38.21
CA LYS A 96 -12.41 -3.97 39.54
C LYS A 96 -12.54 -2.58 40.18
N MET A 97 -12.59 -1.51 39.39
CA MET A 97 -12.43 -0.12 39.88
C MET A 97 -13.59 0.80 39.50
N GLY A 98 -14.49 0.40 38.60
CA GLY A 98 -15.61 1.24 38.16
C GLY A 98 -15.13 2.61 37.66
N GLY A 99 -15.74 3.68 38.17
CA GLY A 99 -15.41 5.06 37.81
C GLY A 99 -13.97 5.49 38.12
N TYR A 100 -13.27 4.88 39.09
CA TYR A 100 -11.88 5.25 39.38
C TYR A 100 -10.93 4.98 38.19
N GLY A 101 -11.31 4.10 37.25
CA GLY A 101 -10.56 3.83 36.02
C GLY A 101 -10.37 5.04 35.08
N HIS A 102 -11.12 6.13 35.30
CA HIS A 102 -10.94 7.41 34.62
C HIS A 102 -9.58 8.05 34.89
N GLU A 103 -9.06 7.94 36.12
CA GLU A 103 -7.87 8.67 36.59
C GLU A 103 -6.65 7.76 36.80
N VAL A 104 -6.82 6.42 36.84
CA VAL A 104 -5.77 5.48 37.23
C VAL A 104 -5.46 4.39 36.20
N GLY A 105 -4.30 3.76 36.40
CA GLY A 105 -3.81 2.63 35.61
C GLY A 105 -2.86 3.05 34.48
N LYS A 106 -2.57 2.09 33.60
CA LYS A 106 -1.65 2.24 32.46
C LYS A 106 -2.18 3.21 31.39
N ARG A 107 -3.50 3.33 31.27
CA ARG A 107 -4.23 4.25 30.38
C ARG A 107 -5.42 4.85 31.15
N PRO A 108 -5.24 5.92 31.94
CA PRO A 108 -6.37 6.63 32.56
C PRO A 108 -7.36 7.05 31.47
N TRP A 109 -8.66 6.74 31.61
CA TRP A 109 -9.60 6.95 30.49
C TRP A 109 -9.85 8.41 30.13
N ILE A 110 -9.55 9.37 31.03
CA ILE A 110 -9.61 10.81 30.72
C ILE A 110 -8.52 11.21 29.71
N THR A 111 -7.36 10.57 29.75
CA THR A 111 -6.18 10.85 28.91
C THR A 111 -5.79 9.60 28.11
N GLY A 112 -6.78 8.81 27.70
CA GLY A 112 -6.57 7.48 27.11
C GLY A 112 -5.91 7.55 25.73
N ASP A 113 -6.29 8.55 24.95
CA ASP A 113 -5.68 8.93 23.67
C ASP A 113 -4.27 9.50 23.87
N GLU A 114 -4.10 10.46 24.80
CA GLU A 114 -2.81 11.06 25.13
C GLU A 114 -1.76 10.01 25.54
N SER A 115 -2.18 8.97 26.28
CA SER A 115 -1.31 7.89 26.77
C SER A 115 -0.56 7.11 25.68
N ILE A 116 -1.01 7.21 24.41
CA ILE A 116 -0.41 6.54 23.25
C ILE A 116 0.04 7.49 22.14
N LEU A 117 -0.18 8.82 22.25
CA LEU A 117 0.27 9.81 21.25
C LEU A 117 1.77 9.70 20.93
N GLY A 118 2.58 9.35 21.93
CA GLY A 118 4.02 9.14 21.78
C GLY A 118 4.40 8.16 20.66
N LEU A 119 3.56 7.15 20.39
CA LEU A 119 3.80 6.12 19.37
C LEU A 119 3.56 6.60 17.94
N MET A 120 2.81 7.69 17.76
CA MET A 120 2.46 8.23 16.44
C MET A 120 3.49 9.21 15.86
N LYS A 121 4.33 9.80 16.72
CA LYS A 121 5.29 10.88 16.36
C LYS A 121 6.15 10.52 15.16
N ASP A 122 6.78 9.35 15.19
CA ASP A 122 7.70 8.88 14.15
C ASP A 122 6.98 8.36 12.90
N ILE A 123 5.68 8.07 13.01
CA ILE A 123 4.83 7.62 11.90
C ILE A 123 4.39 8.82 11.04
N VAL A 124 3.93 9.90 11.68
CA VAL A 124 3.41 11.10 10.98
C VAL A 124 4.41 12.26 10.89
N GLY A 125 5.52 12.20 11.63
CA GLY A 125 6.59 13.21 11.61
C GLY A 125 6.29 14.49 12.39
N ALA A 126 5.44 14.43 13.42
CA ALA A 126 4.95 15.59 14.19
C ALA A 126 5.17 15.46 15.71
N LYS A 127 5.05 16.56 16.45
CA LYS A 127 5.11 16.57 17.92
C LYS A 127 3.79 16.05 18.51
N GLU A 128 3.80 15.58 19.76
CA GLU A 128 2.58 15.14 20.47
C GLU A 128 1.49 16.22 20.46
N LYS A 129 1.86 17.49 20.70
CA LYS A 129 0.95 18.66 20.68
C LYS A 129 0.42 19.04 19.28
N GLU A 130 0.80 18.28 18.25
CA GLU A 130 0.40 18.46 16.85
C GLU A 130 -0.41 17.24 16.34
N ILE A 131 -0.74 16.29 17.23
CA ILE A 131 -1.45 15.03 16.94
C ILE A 131 -2.63 14.89 17.92
N ALA A 132 -3.77 14.38 17.44
CA ALA A 132 -4.90 13.98 18.27
C ALA A 132 -5.47 12.64 17.77
N LEU A 133 -5.88 11.76 18.67
CA LEU A 133 -6.39 10.41 18.35
C LEU A 133 -7.86 10.29 18.78
N MET A 134 -8.77 10.78 17.93
CA MET A 134 -10.19 10.96 18.26
C MET A 134 -11.12 10.59 17.09
N ASN A 135 -12.39 10.34 17.41
CA ASN A 135 -13.51 10.18 16.46
C ASN A 135 -13.25 9.16 15.32
N ALA A 136 -13.75 9.48 14.11
CA ALA A 136 -13.48 8.76 12.87
C ALA A 136 -12.95 9.73 11.81
N LEU A 137 -12.28 9.21 10.77
CA LEU A 137 -11.57 9.98 9.74
C LEU A 137 -12.40 11.15 9.16
N THR A 138 -13.61 10.87 8.68
CA THR A 138 -14.49 11.88 8.06
C THR A 138 -14.96 12.94 9.07
N VAL A 139 -15.16 12.57 10.34
CA VAL A 139 -15.52 13.52 11.41
C VAL A 139 -14.37 14.50 11.65
N ASN A 140 -13.14 14.00 11.77
CA ASN A 140 -11.96 14.85 11.94
C ASN A 140 -11.72 15.75 10.73
N LEU A 141 -11.97 15.27 9.53
CA LEU A 141 -11.92 16.08 8.31
C LEU A 141 -12.92 17.25 8.37
N HIS A 142 -14.15 17.03 8.83
CA HIS A 142 -15.11 18.12 9.03
C HIS A 142 -14.66 19.12 10.12
N LEU A 143 -14.12 18.65 11.25
CA LEU A 143 -13.59 19.54 12.31
C LEU A 143 -12.44 20.43 11.81
N LEU A 144 -11.54 19.86 11.00
CA LEU A 144 -10.47 20.60 10.34
C LEU A 144 -11.01 21.59 9.30
N LEU A 145 -11.94 21.17 8.44
CA LEU A 145 -12.54 22.06 7.44
C LEU A 145 -13.30 23.24 8.07
N LEU A 146 -14.07 23.02 9.14
CA LEU A 146 -14.72 24.11 9.90
C LEU A 146 -13.70 25.14 10.44
N SER A 147 -12.47 24.70 10.71
CA SER A 147 -11.40 25.54 11.26
C SER A 147 -10.55 26.25 10.20
N PHE A 148 -10.33 25.61 9.04
CA PHE A 148 -9.43 26.09 7.98
C PHE A 148 -10.16 26.67 6.75
N PHE A 149 -11.34 26.17 6.39
CA PHE A 149 -12.11 26.67 5.25
C PHE A 149 -12.93 27.91 5.65
N LYS A 150 -12.32 29.09 5.49
CA LYS A 150 -12.95 30.40 5.75
C LYS A 150 -13.17 31.14 4.43
N PRO A 151 -14.24 30.84 3.68
CA PRO A 151 -14.47 31.40 2.34
C PRO A 151 -14.75 32.91 2.38
N THR A 152 -14.31 33.59 1.33
CA THR A 152 -14.52 35.02 1.08
C THR A 152 -14.89 35.23 -0.40
N PRO A 153 -15.49 36.37 -0.80
CA PRO A 153 -15.85 36.62 -2.20
C PRO A 153 -14.69 36.55 -3.21
N LYS A 154 -13.42 36.60 -2.76
CA LYS A 154 -12.23 36.43 -3.60
C LYS A 154 -11.59 35.04 -3.51
N ARG A 155 -11.78 34.32 -2.39
CA ARG A 155 -11.08 33.07 -2.07
C ARG A 155 -12.03 32.12 -1.34
N HIS A 156 -12.59 31.15 -2.06
CA HIS A 156 -13.70 30.31 -1.59
C HIS A 156 -13.75 28.89 -2.18
N LYS A 157 -12.89 28.52 -3.14
CA LYS A 157 -12.86 27.15 -3.68
C LYS A 157 -12.16 26.19 -2.71
N ILE A 158 -12.49 24.91 -2.78
CA ILE A 158 -11.66 23.82 -2.28
C ILE A 158 -11.10 23.09 -3.50
N LEU A 159 -9.79 22.85 -3.53
CA LEU A 159 -9.15 22.03 -4.56
C LEU A 159 -8.89 20.62 -4.02
N LEU A 160 -9.31 19.60 -4.77
CA LEU A 160 -9.10 18.18 -4.51
C LEU A 160 -8.87 17.44 -5.83
N GLU A 161 -8.43 16.19 -5.77
CA GLU A 161 -8.29 15.34 -6.95
C GLU A 161 -9.65 15.00 -7.61
N ALA A 162 -9.65 14.92 -8.94
CA ALA A 162 -10.78 14.39 -9.70
C ALA A 162 -10.87 12.86 -9.55
N LYS A 163 -12.05 12.29 -9.81
CA LYS A 163 -12.36 10.85 -9.70
C LYS A 163 -12.24 10.24 -8.28
N ALA A 164 -12.54 11.02 -7.23
CA ALA A 164 -12.89 10.46 -5.92
C ALA A 164 -14.01 9.40 -6.01
N PHE A 165 -14.92 9.55 -6.99
CA PHE A 165 -15.70 8.48 -7.62
C PHE A 165 -15.69 8.70 -9.15
N PRO A 166 -15.79 7.64 -9.99
CA PRO A 166 -15.42 7.75 -11.40
C PRO A 166 -16.58 8.11 -12.35
N SER A 167 -16.32 9.08 -13.22
CA SER A 167 -16.70 8.98 -14.65
C SER A 167 -15.63 9.65 -15.52
N ASP A 168 -15.56 9.21 -16.78
CA ASP A 168 -15.02 9.87 -17.97
C ASP A 168 -13.55 10.35 -18.03
N HIS A 169 -13.04 10.42 -19.27
CA HIS A 169 -11.66 10.73 -19.68
C HIS A 169 -10.58 9.67 -19.33
N GLY A 170 -9.61 9.50 -20.24
CA GLY A 170 -8.76 8.30 -20.34
C GLY A 170 -7.46 8.26 -19.54
N GLU A 171 -7.09 9.32 -18.83
CA GLU A 171 -6.04 9.24 -17.80
C GLU A 171 -6.70 9.01 -16.42
N GLU A 172 -6.19 8.05 -15.66
CA GLU A 172 -6.65 7.75 -14.29
C GLU A 172 -5.76 8.38 -13.20
N ILE A 173 -4.49 8.65 -13.54
CA ILE A 173 -3.51 9.32 -12.68
C ILE A 173 -3.44 10.81 -13.00
N LEU A 174 -3.08 11.64 -12.02
CA LEU A 174 -2.92 13.08 -12.21
C LEU A 174 -1.44 13.44 -12.31
N ARG A 175 -1.04 14.16 -13.35
CA ARG A 175 0.36 14.57 -13.53
C ARG A 175 0.71 15.67 -12.53
N MET A 176 1.85 15.55 -11.84
CA MET A 176 2.31 16.56 -10.89
C MET A 176 2.45 17.95 -11.52
N GLU A 177 2.86 18.01 -12.79
CA GLU A 177 2.91 19.27 -13.56
C GLU A 177 1.53 19.96 -13.67
N ASP A 178 0.43 19.22 -13.82
CA ASP A 178 -0.90 19.78 -14.03
C ASP A 178 -1.56 20.19 -12.71
N ILE A 179 -1.32 19.42 -11.63
CA ILE A 179 -1.69 19.83 -10.26
C ILE A 179 -1.04 21.18 -9.94
N LEU A 180 0.26 21.34 -10.24
CA LEU A 180 0.99 22.59 -10.02
C LEU A 180 0.50 23.74 -10.92
N LYS A 181 0.20 23.48 -12.20
CA LYS A 181 -0.40 24.48 -13.11
C LYS A 181 -1.76 24.98 -12.59
N VAL A 182 -2.61 24.10 -12.06
CA VAL A 182 -3.92 24.49 -11.48
C VAL A 182 -3.73 25.32 -10.21
N ILE A 183 -2.80 24.95 -9.33
CA ILE A 183 -2.50 25.72 -8.11
C ILE A 183 -1.96 27.11 -8.45
N GLU A 184 -1.05 27.23 -9.42
CA GLU A 184 -0.53 28.54 -9.87
C GLU A 184 -1.63 29.40 -10.49
N LYS A 185 -2.45 28.83 -11.37
CA LYS A 185 -3.51 29.54 -12.11
C LYS A 185 -4.68 29.97 -11.22
N GLU A 186 -5.06 29.18 -10.23
CA GLU A 186 -6.31 29.39 -9.46
C GLU A 186 -6.10 29.59 -7.95
N GLY A 187 -4.87 29.51 -7.45
CA GLY A 187 -4.52 29.51 -6.01
C GLY A 187 -4.97 30.74 -5.22
N ASP A 188 -5.18 31.89 -5.84
CA ASP A 188 -5.78 33.05 -5.17
C ASP A 188 -7.27 32.84 -4.85
N SER A 189 -7.97 32.05 -5.66
CA SER A 189 -9.40 31.71 -5.47
C SER A 189 -9.65 30.47 -4.62
N ILE A 190 -8.63 29.63 -4.41
CA ILE A 190 -8.69 28.39 -3.62
C ILE A 190 -8.39 28.69 -2.15
N ALA A 191 -9.36 28.50 -1.26
CA ALA A 191 -9.18 28.69 0.18
C ALA A 191 -8.41 27.54 0.83
N VAL A 192 -8.71 26.30 0.44
CA VAL A 192 -8.12 25.06 0.98
C VAL A 192 -7.75 24.13 -0.18
N ILE A 193 -6.57 23.52 -0.11
CA ILE A 193 -6.21 22.34 -0.91
C ILE A 193 -6.35 21.13 0.01
N LEU A 194 -7.12 20.13 -0.43
CA LEU A 194 -7.40 18.89 0.29
C LEU A 194 -7.17 17.73 -0.68
N PHE A 195 -6.01 17.08 -0.56
CA PHE A 195 -5.64 15.92 -1.37
C PHE A 195 -5.48 14.69 -0.47
N SER A 196 -5.75 13.49 -1.00
CA SER A 196 -5.22 12.28 -0.38
C SER A 196 -3.68 12.26 -0.46
N GLY A 197 -3.00 11.62 0.50
CA GLY A 197 -1.55 11.41 0.40
C GLY A 197 -1.19 10.31 -0.60
N VAL A 198 -2.00 9.25 -0.62
CA VAL A 198 -1.99 8.19 -1.62
C VAL A 198 -3.42 7.99 -2.12
N HIS A 199 -3.63 8.08 -3.43
CA HIS A 199 -4.98 7.94 -3.99
C HIS A 199 -5.49 6.51 -3.85
N PHE A 200 -6.66 6.35 -3.22
CA PHE A 200 -7.18 5.06 -2.74
C PHE A 200 -7.40 4.01 -3.85
N TYR A 201 -7.61 4.46 -5.09
CA TYR A 201 -7.85 3.63 -6.27
C TYR A 201 -6.58 3.41 -7.10
N THR A 202 -5.93 4.48 -7.59
CA THR A 202 -4.75 4.34 -8.48
C THR A 202 -3.47 3.93 -7.74
N GLY A 203 -3.40 4.12 -6.42
CA GLY A 203 -2.17 3.92 -5.63
C GLY A 203 -1.09 4.98 -5.88
N GLN A 204 -1.44 6.06 -6.59
CA GLN A 204 -0.53 7.18 -6.82
C GLN A 204 -0.18 7.84 -5.49
N LEU A 205 1.12 7.94 -5.19
CA LEU A 205 1.64 8.76 -4.11
C LEU A 205 1.82 10.17 -4.67
N PHE A 206 1.17 11.16 -4.07
CA PHE A 206 1.39 12.55 -4.45
C PHE A 206 2.60 13.13 -3.72
N ASP A 207 3.36 14.03 -4.37
CA ASP A 207 4.39 14.82 -3.70
C ASP A 207 3.70 15.88 -2.82
N MET A 208 3.23 15.43 -1.65
CA MET A 208 2.60 16.30 -0.66
C MET A 208 3.51 17.46 -0.24
N PRO A 209 4.84 17.30 -0.05
CA PRO A 209 5.75 18.45 0.09
C PRO A 209 5.68 19.48 -1.05
N ALA A 210 5.60 19.07 -2.32
CA ALA A 210 5.46 19.99 -3.46
C ALA A 210 4.08 20.63 -3.55
N ILE A 211 2.99 19.87 -3.41
CA ILE A 211 1.60 20.40 -3.38
C ILE A 211 1.45 21.40 -2.23
N THR A 212 1.94 21.02 -1.05
CA THR A 212 1.94 21.87 0.15
C THR A 212 2.76 23.12 -0.10
N LYS A 213 4.00 23.02 -0.62
CA LYS A 213 4.83 24.19 -0.98
C LYS A 213 4.21 25.04 -2.10
N ALA A 214 3.37 24.50 -2.98
CA ALA A 214 2.68 25.25 -4.03
C ALA A 214 1.49 26.04 -3.46
N GLY A 215 0.63 25.40 -2.66
CA GLY A 215 -0.42 26.11 -1.91
C GLY A 215 0.15 27.12 -0.92
N GLN A 216 1.30 26.81 -0.33
CA GLN A 216 2.13 27.67 0.52
C GLN A 216 3.17 28.47 -0.27
N ALA A 217 3.09 28.59 -1.60
CA ALA A 217 4.07 29.39 -2.36
C ALA A 217 4.00 30.88 -1.97
N LYS A 218 2.87 31.28 -1.36
CA LYS A 218 2.66 32.59 -0.74
C LYS A 218 2.93 32.60 0.78
N ILE A 219 3.13 31.46 1.46
CA ILE A 219 3.35 31.32 2.94
C ILE A 219 4.19 30.05 3.40
N PHE A 220 5.47 29.92 3.02
CA PHE A 220 6.57 29.14 3.67
C PHE A 220 6.46 27.60 3.97
N ARG A 221 7.37 26.95 4.76
CA ARG A 221 8.00 25.62 4.40
C ARG A 221 8.34 24.57 5.52
N GLN A 222 8.14 23.27 5.20
CA GLN A 222 8.98 22.03 5.41
C GLN A 222 9.23 21.26 6.75
N ALA A 223 9.08 19.90 6.69
CA ALA A 223 9.91 18.84 7.34
C ALA A 223 9.68 17.41 6.72
N THR A 224 10.56 16.41 6.94
CA THR A 224 10.55 15.04 6.32
C THR A 224 11.20 13.97 7.25
N ILE A 225 10.82 12.70 7.43
CA ILE A 225 10.04 11.66 6.68
C ILE A 225 10.81 10.68 5.72
N LYS A 226 12.11 10.42 5.92
CA LYS A 226 12.99 9.74 4.91
C LYS A 226 13.12 8.20 4.92
N ALA A 227 13.04 7.49 6.04
CA ALA A 227 13.58 6.11 6.12
C ALA A 227 12.72 5.04 5.40
N LEU A 228 11.41 5.01 5.66
CA LEU A 228 10.48 4.03 5.06
C LEU A 228 10.42 4.16 3.53
N ARG A 229 10.52 5.39 3.02
CA ARG A 229 10.58 5.70 1.59
C ARG A 229 11.72 4.94 0.88
N ARG A 230 12.88 4.78 1.53
CA ARG A 230 14.05 4.08 0.96
C ARG A 230 13.78 2.58 0.72
N LYS A 231 13.13 1.86 1.66
CA LYS A 231 12.75 0.45 1.44
C LYS A 231 11.54 0.33 0.50
N SER A 232 10.60 1.29 0.49
CA SER A 232 9.48 1.33 -0.46
C SER A 232 9.93 1.45 -1.92
N ILE A 233 10.82 2.40 -2.25
CA ILE A 233 11.39 2.56 -3.60
C ILE A 233 12.00 1.25 -4.08
N LEU A 234 12.76 0.59 -3.19
CA LEU A 234 13.44 -0.66 -3.47
C LEU A 234 12.46 -1.83 -3.67
N LEU A 235 11.53 -2.06 -2.72
CA LEU A 235 10.63 -3.21 -2.76
C LEU A 235 9.64 -3.16 -3.94
N THR A 236 9.10 -1.98 -4.25
CA THR A 236 8.16 -1.81 -5.38
C THR A 236 8.87 -1.75 -6.72
N GLY A 237 10.12 -1.26 -6.77
CA GLY A 237 10.96 -1.34 -7.98
C GLY A 237 11.33 -2.77 -8.35
N TYR A 238 11.41 -3.69 -7.38
CA TYR A 238 11.63 -5.11 -7.65
C TYR A 238 10.46 -5.74 -8.41
N LEU A 239 9.24 -5.46 -7.92
CA LEU A 239 8.01 -5.90 -8.55
C LEU A 239 7.88 -5.35 -9.98
N GLU A 240 8.15 -4.05 -10.16
CA GLU A 240 8.15 -3.41 -11.49
C GLU A 240 9.15 -4.06 -12.45
N TYR A 241 10.38 -4.32 -11.97
CA TYR A 241 11.41 -4.95 -12.79
C TYR A 241 11.04 -6.38 -13.20
N MET A 242 10.60 -7.21 -12.25
CA MET A 242 10.24 -8.60 -12.56
C MET A 242 9.07 -8.67 -13.54
N ILE A 243 8.04 -7.84 -13.37
CA ILE A 243 6.93 -7.78 -14.34
C ILE A 243 7.44 -7.43 -15.74
N LYS A 244 8.35 -6.45 -15.85
CA LYS A 244 8.96 -6.05 -17.14
C LYS A 244 9.90 -7.10 -17.72
N LEU A 245 10.57 -7.89 -16.89
CA LEU A 245 11.46 -8.97 -17.32
C LEU A 245 10.69 -10.16 -17.88
N TYR A 246 9.58 -10.55 -17.24
CA TYR A 246 8.84 -11.77 -17.57
C TYR A 246 7.63 -11.56 -18.49
N PHE A 247 7.05 -10.35 -18.57
CA PHE A 247 5.75 -10.15 -19.24
C PHE A 247 5.67 -8.92 -20.18
N SER A 248 6.81 -8.35 -20.59
CA SER A 248 6.85 -7.16 -21.47
C SER A 248 7.64 -7.33 -22.77
N LYS A 249 7.88 -8.56 -23.23
CA LYS A 249 8.44 -8.85 -24.57
C LYS A 249 7.81 -10.09 -25.21
N ASP A 250 7.44 -9.97 -26.48
CA ASP A 250 7.20 -11.12 -27.37
C ASP A 250 8.57 -11.75 -27.72
N ILE A 251 8.97 -12.74 -26.92
CA ILE A 251 10.23 -13.47 -27.14
C ILE A 251 9.96 -14.68 -28.05
N GLY A 252 9.89 -14.42 -29.35
CA GLY A 252 9.96 -15.45 -30.38
C GLY A 252 8.63 -16.02 -30.86
N GLY A 253 7.52 -15.28 -30.79
CA GLY A 253 6.27 -15.65 -31.46
C GLY A 253 5.42 -16.70 -30.73
N THR A 254 5.75 -16.99 -29.46
CA THR A 254 4.82 -17.65 -28.54
C THR A 254 3.94 -16.58 -27.89
N LYS A 255 2.62 -16.78 -27.89
CA LYS A 255 1.64 -15.76 -27.46
C LYS A 255 1.55 -15.60 -25.94
N GLN A 256 2.65 -15.32 -25.26
CA GLN A 256 2.61 -15.07 -23.82
C GLN A 256 1.75 -13.83 -23.51
N PRO A 257 0.91 -13.86 -22.46
CA PRO A 257 0.05 -12.74 -22.11
C PRO A 257 0.84 -11.57 -21.54
N ILE A 258 0.42 -10.38 -21.95
CA ILE A 258 1.10 -9.11 -21.66
C ILE A 258 0.59 -8.56 -20.33
N VAL A 259 1.52 -8.14 -19.46
CA VAL A 259 1.21 -7.36 -18.26
C VAL A 259 1.65 -5.92 -18.48
N ASN A 260 0.70 -4.99 -18.35
CA ASN A 260 0.95 -3.56 -18.41
C ASN A 260 0.85 -2.97 -17.00
N ILE A 261 1.74 -2.03 -16.66
CA ILE A 261 1.74 -1.33 -15.37
C ILE A 261 1.15 0.06 -15.61
N ILE A 262 0.01 0.37 -14.98
CA ILE A 262 -0.63 1.70 -15.05
C ILE A 262 0.12 2.71 -14.17
N THR A 263 0.65 2.25 -13.04
CA THR A 263 1.37 3.09 -12.07
C THR A 263 2.65 3.68 -12.69
N PRO A 264 2.97 4.97 -12.45
CA PRO A 264 4.18 5.60 -12.98
C PRO A 264 5.47 4.81 -12.70
N SER A 265 6.34 4.72 -13.71
CA SER A 265 7.67 4.10 -13.62
C SER A 265 8.72 4.99 -12.93
N SER A 266 8.46 6.30 -12.84
CA SER A 266 9.27 7.21 -12.05
C SER A 266 9.17 6.84 -10.58
N ILE A 267 10.31 6.53 -9.94
CA ILE A 267 10.36 6.10 -8.54
C ILE A 267 9.80 7.16 -7.58
N GLU A 268 9.83 8.44 -7.96
CA GLU A 268 9.29 9.51 -7.13
C GLU A 268 7.77 9.65 -7.21
N ASP A 269 7.17 9.34 -8.37
CA ASP A 269 5.73 9.51 -8.63
C ASP A 269 4.86 8.29 -8.24
N ARG A 270 5.44 7.26 -7.60
CA ARG A 270 4.71 6.09 -7.09
C ARG A 270 5.02 5.71 -5.64
N GLY A 271 4.02 5.13 -4.97
CA GLY A 271 4.12 4.62 -3.60
C GLY A 271 4.59 3.15 -3.53
N CYS A 272 4.01 2.39 -2.61
CA CYS A 272 4.29 0.94 -2.49
C CYS A 272 3.53 0.08 -3.51
N GLN A 273 2.43 0.60 -4.07
CA GLN A 273 1.53 -0.12 -4.97
C GLN A 273 2.00 -0.08 -6.43
N LEU A 274 1.78 -1.16 -7.17
CA LEU A 274 1.60 -1.16 -8.62
C LEU A 274 0.18 -1.63 -8.98
N THR A 275 -0.42 -0.98 -9.98
CA THR A 275 -1.69 -1.36 -10.60
C THR A 275 -1.39 -1.98 -11.96
N LEU A 276 -1.90 -3.20 -12.17
CA LEU A 276 -1.59 -4.05 -13.32
C LEU A 276 -2.84 -4.30 -14.18
N THR A 277 -2.69 -4.25 -15.49
CA THR A 277 -3.68 -4.70 -16.48
C THR A 277 -3.09 -5.81 -17.36
N PHE A 278 -3.96 -6.60 -17.97
CA PHE A 278 -3.61 -7.89 -18.57
C PHE A 278 -4.22 -8.04 -19.97
N SER A 279 -3.57 -8.76 -20.88
CA SER A 279 -4.18 -9.15 -22.17
C SER A 279 -5.20 -10.30 -22.06
N ILE A 280 -5.56 -10.68 -20.83
CA ILE A 280 -6.54 -11.72 -20.47
C ILE A 280 -7.45 -11.09 -19.40
N PRO A 281 -8.79 -11.27 -19.45
CA PRO A 281 -9.71 -10.58 -18.55
C PRO A 281 -9.33 -10.72 -17.06
N LYS A 282 -9.25 -9.59 -16.33
CA LYS A 282 -8.73 -9.59 -14.94
C LYS A 282 -9.40 -10.60 -14.01
N LYS A 283 -10.66 -10.96 -14.26
CA LYS A 283 -11.44 -11.91 -13.45
C LYS A 283 -10.71 -13.25 -13.35
N ASN A 284 -10.24 -13.79 -14.48
CA ASN A 284 -9.62 -15.11 -14.54
C ASN A 284 -8.24 -15.10 -13.86
N ILE A 285 -7.48 -14.01 -14.07
CA ILE A 285 -6.18 -13.82 -13.44
C ILE A 285 -6.33 -13.68 -11.92
N PHE A 286 -7.28 -12.85 -11.47
CA PHE A 286 -7.56 -12.62 -10.04
C PHE A 286 -8.02 -13.89 -9.31
N GLU A 287 -8.99 -14.63 -9.87
CA GLU A 287 -9.50 -15.86 -9.25
C GLU A 287 -8.43 -16.96 -9.16
N GLU A 288 -7.53 -17.06 -10.14
CA GLU A 288 -6.44 -18.04 -10.12
C GLU A 288 -5.26 -17.59 -9.24
N LEU A 289 -5.06 -16.27 -9.07
CA LEU A 289 -4.16 -15.67 -8.07
C LEU A 289 -4.67 -15.93 -6.64
N GLU A 290 -5.93 -15.63 -6.33
CA GLU A 290 -6.53 -15.88 -5.00
C GLU A 290 -6.42 -17.35 -4.58
N LYS A 291 -6.77 -18.30 -5.48
CA LYS A 291 -6.65 -19.75 -5.24
C LYS A 291 -5.23 -20.21 -4.91
N ARG A 292 -4.21 -19.53 -5.43
CA ARG A 292 -2.78 -19.81 -5.17
C ARG A 292 -2.24 -19.08 -3.96
N GLY A 293 -3.09 -18.39 -3.19
CA GLY A 293 -2.66 -17.50 -2.12
C GLY A 293 -2.03 -16.23 -2.69
N VAL A 294 -2.83 -15.41 -3.36
CA VAL A 294 -2.51 -14.00 -3.64
C VAL A 294 -3.80 -13.20 -3.47
N VAL A 295 -4.17 -12.89 -2.23
CA VAL A 295 -5.20 -11.87 -1.96
C VAL A 295 -4.62 -10.53 -2.39
N CYS A 296 -5.22 -9.91 -3.40
CA CYS A 296 -4.90 -8.58 -3.92
C CYS A 296 -6.20 -7.78 -4.09
N ASP A 297 -6.18 -6.52 -4.56
CA ASP A 297 -7.44 -5.78 -4.83
C ASP A 297 -7.80 -5.80 -6.32
N LYS A 298 -9.03 -6.18 -6.63
CA LYS A 298 -9.60 -6.23 -7.99
C LYS A 298 -10.39 -4.95 -8.26
N ARG A 299 -10.08 -4.24 -9.34
CA ARG A 299 -10.72 -2.96 -9.65
C ARG A 299 -11.24 -2.84 -11.08
N GLU A 300 -12.44 -2.28 -11.18
CA GLU A 300 -13.05 -1.87 -12.44
C GLU A 300 -12.42 -0.55 -12.92
N PRO A 301 -12.07 -0.42 -14.22
CA PRO A 301 -12.52 -1.27 -15.33
C PRO A 301 -11.70 -2.55 -15.58
N ASP A 302 -10.37 -2.60 -15.37
CA ASP A 302 -9.59 -3.84 -15.60
C ASP A 302 -8.30 -4.04 -14.76
N GLY A 303 -8.16 -3.33 -13.64
CA GLY A 303 -6.96 -3.39 -12.80
C GLY A 303 -6.93 -4.53 -11.76
N ILE A 304 -5.75 -5.07 -11.47
CA ILE A 304 -5.40 -5.74 -10.21
C ILE A 304 -4.32 -4.92 -9.50
N ARG A 305 -4.46 -4.70 -8.19
CA ARG A 305 -3.55 -3.86 -7.40
C ARG A 305 -2.75 -4.71 -6.42
N VAL A 306 -1.43 -4.56 -6.46
CA VAL A 306 -0.48 -5.27 -5.60
C VAL A 306 0.46 -4.27 -4.94
N ALA A 307 0.57 -4.34 -3.62
CA ALA A 307 1.28 -3.33 -2.82
C ALA A 307 2.19 -3.99 -1.77
N PRO A 308 3.40 -4.43 -2.14
CA PRO A 308 4.36 -4.95 -1.17
C PRO A 308 4.86 -3.80 -0.27
N VAL A 309 4.46 -3.82 1.00
CA VAL A 309 4.72 -2.75 1.97
C VAL A 309 6.02 -3.01 2.73
N PRO A 310 6.96 -2.04 2.82
CA PRO A 310 8.29 -2.26 3.38
C PRO A 310 8.34 -2.67 4.86
N LEU A 311 7.25 -2.53 5.61
CA LEU A 311 7.18 -2.90 7.02
C LEU A 311 7.06 -4.41 7.27
N TYR A 312 6.40 -5.14 6.37
CA TYR A 312 6.02 -6.54 6.60
C TYR A 312 6.04 -7.43 5.35
N ASN A 313 6.22 -6.87 4.15
CA ASN A 313 6.54 -7.67 2.97
C ASN A 313 8.05 -7.73 2.75
N SER A 314 8.50 -8.91 2.35
CA SER A 314 9.87 -9.16 1.92
C SER A 314 9.95 -9.16 0.39
N PHE A 315 11.17 -9.25 -0.14
CA PHE A 315 11.35 -9.51 -1.57
C PHE A 315 10.99 -10.97 -1.92
N HIS A 316 10.84 -11.88 -0.95
CA HIS A 316 10.29 -13.22 -1.19
C HIS A 316 8.86 -13.15 -1.71
N ASP A 317 8.01 -12.32 -1.09
CA ASP A 317 6.60 -12.16 -1.47
C ASP A 317 6.49 -11.71 -2.93
N VAL A 318 7.31 -10.71 -3.31
CA VAL A 318 7.35 -10.17 -4.67
C VAL A 318 7.79 -11.24 -5.67
N TYR A 319 8.84 -12.01 -5.36
CA TYR A 319 9.24 -13.13 -6.20
C TYR A 319 8.10 -14.17 -6.31
N LYS A 320 7.46 -14.54 -5.19
CA LYS A 320 6.44 -15.60 -5.13
C LYS A 320 5.25 -15.20 -6.00
N PHE A 321 4.80 -13.95 -5.86
CA PHE A 321 3.80 -13.34 -6.72
C PHE A 321 4.12 -13.48 -8.21
N ILE A 322 5.35 -13.22 -8.66
CA ILE A 322 5.72 -13.30 -10.09
C ILE A 322 5.64 -14.73 -10.63
N ASN A 323 6.09 -15.71 -9.86
CA ASN A 323 6.08 -17.12 -10.29
C ASN A 323 4.67 -17.71 -10.24
N LEU A 324 3.86 -17.30 -9.26
CA LEU A 324 2.44 -17.61 -9.23
C LEU A 324 1.72 -16.94 -10.41
N LEU A 325 2.04 -15.68 -10.76
CA LEU A 325 1.46 -14.98 -11.91
C LEU A 325 1.80 -15.67 -13.25
N ALA A 326 3.03 -16.17 -13.42
CA ALA A 326 3.39 -17.00 -14.57
C ALA A 326 2.56 -18.30 -14.62
N SER A 327 2.49 -19.05 -13.51
CA SER A 327 1.68 -20.27 -13.39
C SER A 327 0.16 -20.02 -13.59
N VAL A 328 -0.34 -18.84 -13.22
CA VAL A 328 -1.71 -18.40 -13.49
C VAL A 328 -1.94 -18.24 -14.99
N PHE A 329 -0.98 -17.68 -15.73
CA PHE A 329 -1.09 -17.58 -17.19
C PHE A 329 -1.12 -18.96 -17.84
N ASP A 330 -0.17 -19.85 -17.53
CA ASP A 330 -0.14 -21.23 -18.06
C ASP A 330 -1.48 -21.96 -17.81
N ALA A 331 -2.04 -21.81 -16.60
CA ALA A 331 -3.30 -22.44 -16.21
C ALA A 331 -4.53 -21.83 -16.93
N VAL A 332 -4.56 -20.51 -17.15
CA VAL A 332 -5.67 -19.84 -17.83
C VAL A 332 -5.61 -20.06 -19.34
N GLU A 333 -4.42 -20.20 -19.94
CA GLU A 333 -4.28 -20.61 -21.34
C GLU A 333 -4.65 -22.09 -21.53
N THR A 334 -4.21 -22.99 -20.65
CA THR A 334 -4.57 -24.42 -20.71
C THR A 334 -6.08 -24.64 -20.66
N LYS A 335 -6.80 -23.92 -19.78
CA LYS A 335 -8.28 -23.95 -19.72
C LYS A 335 -8.95 -23.45 -21.00
N LYS A 336 -8.28 -22.60 -21.79
CA LYS A 336 -8.79 -22.04 -23.04
C LYS A 336 -8.77 -23.04 -24.19
N TYR A 337 -7.84 -24.00 -24.17
CA TYR A 337 -7.70 -25.09 -25.16
C TYR A 337 -8.48 -26.37 -24.78
N GLN A 338 -9.02 -26.45 -23.56
CA GLN A 338 -9.85 -27.58 -23.09
C GLN A 338 -11.36 -27.32 -23.23
N CYS A 339 -11.76 -26.12 -23.70
CA CYS A 339 -13.16 -25.72 -23.89
C CYS A 339 -13.43 -25.17 -25.30
N SER A 340 -12.64 -25.62 -26.29
CA SER A 340 -12.65 -25.19 -27.69
C SER A 340 -12.76 -26.37 -28.65
#